data_AF-A0A1F3BVM4-F1
#
_entry.id   AF-A0A1F3BVM4-F1
#
_cell.length_a   1.000
_cell.length_b   1.000
_cell.length_c   1.000
_cell.angle_alpha   90.00
_cell.angle_beta   90.00
_cell.angle_gamma   90.00
#
_symmetry.space_group_name_H-M   'P 1'
#
loop_
_entity.id
_entity.type
_entity.pdbx_description
1 polymer ?
#
loop_
_entity_poly.entity_id
_entity_poly.type
_entity_poly.pdbx_seq_one_letter_code
_entity_poly.pdbx_strand_id
1 'polypeptide(L)'
;MACAIRATPHAPHGPPRKSALERHAAFFDPEGTGIVTVGQTWDGLARLGVGVGWRLVLSPIIHGFLGYLTQRKLSLDVVIARIKDGKHPFDTGVFGDDGDIDEAAFDALVAAAGEGFTAKEMNALIRGRGNRRTEMGKLAGALGRWFSAREVELLVCLAADARKTEDGREAPAVTPRTLRRFYEGKLLSALARRQRIRAARIARAVPTPAASGFLHRMVDVGEVRFHVAEARPAGCNGSPDVPQNVPLVVLLHGFPEFWWSWRHQLRCAGVHLDFLWSGSGPG
;
A
#
# COMPACT_ATOMS: atom_id res chain seq x y z
N MET A 1 11.35 -67.95 -4.78
CA MET A 1 11.94 -66.89 -3.94
C MET A 1 11.99 -65.61 -4.78
N ALA A 2 11.01 -64.72 -4.63
CA ALA A 2 10.96 -63.44 -5.34
C ALA A 2 10.63 -62.35 -4.31
N CYS A 3 11.60 -61.46 -4.09
CA CYS A 3 11.52 -60.37 -3.14
C CYS A 3 10.68 -59.23 -3.74
N ALA A 4 9.45 -59.06 -3.26
CA ALA A 4 8.62 -57.93 -3.61
C ALA A 4 9.03 -56.71 -2.76
N ILE A 5 9.81 -55.80 -3.35
CA ILE A 5 10.11 -54.50 -2.74
C ILE A 5 8.81 -53.69 -2.73
N ARG A 6 8.19 -53.59 -1.57
CA ARG A 6 7.03 -52.74 -1.33
C ARG A 6 7.51 -51.29 -1.28
N ALA A 7 7.30 -50.55 -2.37
CA ALA A 7 7.53 -49.11 -2.38
C ALA A 7 6.59 -48.45 -1.36
N THR A 8 7.16 -47.87 -0.30
CA THR A 8 6.43 -46.99 0.61
C THR A 8 6.03 -45.71 -0.13
N PRO A 9 4.77 -45.25 -0.07
CA PRO A 9 4.41 -43.96 -0.64
C PRO A 9 5.18 -42.87 0.12
N HIS A 10 6.07 -42.18 -0.58
CA HIS A 10 6.70 -40.98 -0.08
C HIS A 10 5.60 -39.93 0.17
N ALA A 11 5.29 -39.65 1.44
CA ALA A 11 4.53 -38.47 1.79
C ALA A 11 5.32 -37.24 1.32
N PRO A 12 4.72 -36.29 0.58
CA PRO A 12 5.40 -35.07 0.20
C PRO A 12 5.67 -34.25 1.47
N HIS A 13 6.91 -34.30 1.97
CA HIS A 13 7.37 -33.44 3.06
C HIS A 13 7.69 -32.05 2.52
N GLY A 14 6.63 -31.29 2.24
CA GLY A 14 6.68 -29.86 2.00
C GLY A 14 5.45 -29.21 2.65
N PRO A 15 5.53 -27.96 3.11
CA PRO A 15 4.32 -27.24 3.52
C PRO A 15 3.32 -27.26 2.36
N PRO A 16 2.01 -27.43 2.64
CA PRO A 16 0.99 -27.48 1.61
C PRO A 16 1.08 -26.24 0.71
N ARG A 17 0.95 -26.44 -0.61
CA ARG A 17 1.01 -25.35 -1.59
C ARG A 17 -0.07 -24.32 -1.25
N LYS A 18 0.36 -23.08 -0.98
CA LYS A 18 -0.57 -21.96 -0.72
C LYS A 18 -1.43 -21.70 -1.94
N SER A 19 -2.74 -21.49 -1.75
CA SER A 19 -3.65 -21.05 -2.81
C SER A 19 -3.34 -19.63 -3.28
N ALA A 20 -3.93 -19.19 -4.38
CA ALA A 20 -3.79 -17.84 -4.92
C ALA A 20 -4.20 -16.76 -3.91
N LEU A 21 -5.32 -16.97 -3.22
CA LEU A 21 -5.81 -16.05 -2.20
C LEU A 21 -4.91 -16.04 -0.94
N GLU A 22 -4.38 -17.20 -0.54
CA GLU A 22 -3.42 -17.29 0.56
C GLU A 22 -2.11 -16.57 0.23
N ARG A 23 -1.61 -16.67 -1.01
CA ARG A 23 -0.45 -15.89 -1.47
C ARG A 23 -0.73 -14.39 -1.46
N HIS A 24 -1.95 -14.00 -1.79
CA HIS A 24 -2.38 -12.61 -1.74
C HIS A 24 -2.35 -12.07 -0.29
N ALA A 25 -2.94 -12.80 0.65
CA ALA A 25 -2.95 -12.43 2.07
C ALA A 25 -1.55 -12.48 2.71
N ALA A 26 -0.68 -13.39 2.28
CA ALA A 26 0.69 -13.53 2.78
C ALA A 26 1.56 -12.27 2.58
N PHE A 27 1.19 -11.34 1.69
CA PHE A 27 1.84 -10.03 1.61
C PHE A 27 1.81 -9.28 2.96
N PHE A 28 0.71 -9.42 3.70
CA PHE A 28 0.51 -8.75 4.98
C PHE A 28 1.16 -9.47 6.16
N ASP A 29 1.63 -10.71 6.00
CA ASP A 29 2.35 -11.49 7.02
C ASP A 29 3.83 -11.63 6.62
N PRO A 30 4.66 -10.58 6.84
CA PRO A 30 6.07 -10.60 6.43
C PRO A 30 6.90 -11.65 7.20
N GLU A 31 6.43 -12.05 8.38
CA GLU A 31 7.08 -13.03 9.25
C GLU A 31 6.74 -14.48 8.86
N GLY A 32 5.70 -14.69 8.05
CA GLY A 32 5.30 -16.01 7.58
C GLY A 32 4.62 -16.86 8.66
N THR A 33 4.03 -16.23 9.68
CA THR A 33 3.35 -16.89 10.80
C THR A 33 2.04 -17.57 10.39
N GLY A 34 1.46 -17.20 9.26
CA GLY A 34 0.12 -17.60 8.84
C GLY A 34 -1.01 -16.77 9.48
N ILE A 35 -0.67 -15.78 10.30
CA ILE A 35 -1.60 -14.87 10.98
C ILE A 35 -1.24 -13.44 10.60
N VAL A 36 -2.27 -12.65 10.23
CA VAL A 36 -2.11 -11.22 10.00
C VAL A 36 -2.75 -10.47 11.16
N THR A 37 -1.97 -9.62 11.83
CA THR A 37 -2.43 -8.72 12.90
C THR A 37 -2.80 -7.34 12.35
N VAL A 38 -3.53 -6.54 13.14
CA VAL A 38 -3.94 -5.19 12.74
C VAL A 38 -2.73 -4.31 12.41
N GLY A 39 -1.65 -4.40 13.19
CA GLY A 39 -0.41 -3.66 12.96
C GLY A 39 0.28 -4.07 11.66
N GLN A 40 0.30 -5.37 11.36
CA GLN A 40 0.86 -5.87 10.11
C GLN A 40 0.06 -5.41 8.87
N THR A 41 -1.27 -5.34 8.97
CA THR A 41 -2.12 -4.73 7.93
C THR A 41 -1.86 -3.25 7.77
N TRP A 42 -1.75 -2.51 8.88
CA TRP A 42 -1.38 -1.09 8.87
C TRP A 42 -0.07 -0.85 8.11
N ASP A 43 0.98 -1.63 8.43
CA ASP A 43 2.27 -1.55 7.77
C ASP A 43 2.23 -2.02 6.32
N GLY A 44 1.41 -3.03 6.00
CA GLY A 44 1.16 -3.47 4.62
C GLY A 44 0.55 -2.39 3.75
N LEU A 45 -0.49 -1.72 4.25
CA LEU A 45 -1.13 -0.59 3.58
C LEU A 45 -0.15 0.59 3.43
N ALA A 46 0.68 0.85 4.44
CA ALA A 46 1.73 1.87 4.37
C ALA A 46 2.75 1.55 3.27
N ARG A 47 3.20 0.28 3.18
CA ARG A 47 4.10 -0.21 2.12
C ARG A 47 3.53 -0.04 0.71
N LEU A 48 2.21 -0.04 0.56
CA LEU A 48 1.52 0.20 -0.71
C LEU A 48 1.37 1.69 -1.04
N GLY A 49 1.64 2.59 -0.10
CA GLY A 49 1.47 4.03 -0.25
C GLY A 49 0.09 4.55 0.14
N VAL A 50 -0.69 3.76 0.89
CA VAL A 50 -2.01 4.19 1.39
C VAL A 50 -1.85 5.26 2.47
N GLY A 51 -2.58 6.37 2.34
CA GLY A 51 -2.53 7.49 3.28
C GLY A 51 -2.96 7.11 4.71
N VAL A 52 -2.49 7.87 5.71
CA VAL A 52 -2.75 7.60 7.15
C VAL A 52 -4.25 7.55 7.45
N GLY A 53 -5.03 8.51 6.95
CA GLY A 53 -6.48 8.55 7.17
C GLY A 53 -7.19 7.29 6.69
N TRP A 54 -6.82 6.78 5.52
CA TRP A 54 -7.37 5.53 5.00
C TRP A 54 -6.92 4.29 5.79
N ARG A 55 -5.70 4.28 6.32
CA ARG A 55 -5.23 3.17 7.16
C ARG A 55 -5.98 3.08 8.49
N LEU A 56 -6.36 4.22 9.08
CA LEU A 56 -7.18 4.27 10.30
C LEU A 56 -8.58 3.69 10.07
N VAL A 57 -9.14 3.87 8.87
CA VAL A 57 -10.46 3.35 8.52
C VAL A 57 -10.38 1.87 8.10
N LEU A 58 -9.48 1.51 7.19
CA LEU A 58 -9.45 0.18 6.58
C LEU A 58 -8.97 -0.90 7.55
N SER A 59 -7.94 -0.65 8.36
CA SER A 59 -7.33 -1.71 9.18
C SER A 59 -8.30 -2.30 10.23
N PRO A 60 -8.98 -1.49 11.06
CA PRO A 60 -9.92 -2.02 12.07
C PRO A 60 -11.08 -2.78 11.42
N ILE A 61 -11.56 -2.25 10.30
CA ILE A 61 -12.66 -2.80 9.54
C ILE A 61 -12.31 -4.17 8.93
N ILE A 62 -11.15 -4.28 8.27
CA ILE A 62 -10.67 -5.52 7.65
C ILE A 62 -10.55 -6.59 8.73
N HIS A 63 -9.98 -6.25 9.88
CA HIS A 63 -9.75 -7.21 10.97
C HIS A 63 -11.03 -7.56 11.74
N GLY A 64 -11.95 -6.61 11.93
CA GLY A 64 -13.25 -6.90 12.52
C GLY A 64 -14.06 -7.88 11.66
N PHE A 65 -13.99 -7.74 10.33
CA PHE A 65 -14.70 -8.61 9.39
C PHE A 65 -13.98 -9.94 9.16
N LEU A 66 -12.74 -9.90 8.67
CA LEU A 66 -11.97 -11.10 8.34
C LEU A 66 -11.52 -11.86 9.57
N GLY A 67 -11.23 -11.20 10.70
CA GLY A 67 -10.92 -11.89 11.94
C GLY A 67 -12.08 -12.75 12.42
N TYR A 68 -13.31 -12.21 12.34
CA TYR A 68 -14.52 -12.98 12.60
C TYR A 68 -14.73 -14.11 11.58
N LEU A 69 -14.67 -13.83 10.28
CA LEU A 69 -14.98 -14.84 9.24
C LEU A 69 -13.94 -15.97 9.19
N THR A 70 -12.66 -15.65 9.35
CA THR A 70 -11.60 -16.67 9.30
C THR A 70 -11.55 -17.54 10.56
N GLN A 71 -12.04 -17.06 11.70
CA GLN A 71 -11.99 -17.85 12.96
C GLN A 71 -13.36 -18.30 13.49
N ARG A 72 -14.46 -17.75 12.97
CA ARG A 72 -15.85 -17.95 13.44
C ARG A 72 -16.07 -17.59 14.92
N LYS A 73 -15.23 -16.69 15.46
CA LYS A 73 -15.29 -16.13 16.80
C LYS A 73 -14.83 -14.66 16.75
N LEU A 74 -15.21 -13.86 17.74
CA LEU A 74 -14.73 -12.49 17.82
C LEU A 74 -13.19 -12.48 17.94
N SER A 75 -12.53 -11.95 16.92
CA SER A 75 -11.07 -11.90 16.83
C SER A 75 -10.66 -10.78 15.90
N LEU A 76 -9.47 -10.24 16.16
CA LEU A 76 -8.80 -9.30 15.27
C LEU A 76 -7.63 -9.96 14.53
N ASP A 77 -7.43 -11.27 14.68
CA ASP A 77 -6.40 -12.00 13.96
C ASP A 77 -6.98 -12.65 12.71
N VAL A 78 -6.38 -12.37 11.56
CA VAL A 78 -6.79 -12.97 10.28
C VAL A 78 -5.93 -14.20 10.01
N VAL A 79 -6.57 -15.37 9.95
CA VAL A 79 -5.85 -16.64 9.69
C VAL A 79 -5.77 -16.88 8.18
N ILE A 80 -4.57 -16.84 7.62
CA ILE A 80 -4.32 -16.95 6.18
C ILE A 80 -4.87 -18.26 5.62
N ALA A 81 -4.65 -19.39 6.32
CA ALA A 81 -5.14 -20.71 5.88
C ALA A 81 -6.68 -20.81 5.76
N ARG A 82 -7.40 -19.81 6.30
CA ARG A 82 -8.86 -19.72 6.29
C ARG A 82 -9.37 -18.51 5.49
N ILE A 83 -8.50 -17.81 4.77
CA ILE A 83 -8.85 -16.56 4.08
C ILE A 83 -9.98 -16.74 3.04
N LYS A 84 -10.13 -17.93 2.48
CA LYS A 84 -11.25 -18.30 1.59
C LYS A 84 -12.64 -18.18 2.23
N ASP A 85 -12.71 -18.31 3.56
CA ASP A 85 -13.94 -18.09 4.33
C ASP A 85 -14.31 -16.61 4.39
N GLY A 86 -13.33 -15.72 4.21
CA GLY A 86 -13.49 -14.26 4.16
C GLY A 86 -13.98 -13.71 2.81
N LYS A 87 -14.14 -14.55 1.79
CA LYS A 87 -14.70 -14.14 0.50
C LYS A 87 -16.12 -13.60 0.70
N HIS A 88 -16.36 -12.39 0.22
CA HIS A 88 -17.67 -11.74 0.27
C HIS A 88 -18.46 -12.01 -1.03
N PRO A 89 -19.79 -11.87 -1.01
CA PRO A 89 -20.65 -12.28 -2.12
C PRO A 89 -20.51 -11.48 -3.42
N PHE A 90 -19.87 -10.31 -3.35
CA PHE A 90 -19.74 -9.37 -4.46
C PHE A 90 -18.28 -9.35 -4.94
N ASP A 91 -17.90 -10.42 -5.64
CA ASP A 91 -16.56 -10.57 -6.21
C ASP A 91 -16.60 -10.76 -7.73
N THR A 92 -15.42 -10.74 -8.35
CA THR A 92 -15.26 -11.09 -9.76
C THR A 92 -15.44 -12.59 -10.00
N GLY A 93 -15.25 -13.42 -8.97
CA GLY A 93 -15.36 -14.89 -9.04
C GLY A 93 -14.15 -15.58 -9.59
N VAL A 94 -13.07 -14.85 -9.80
CA VAL A 94 -11.79 -15.42 -10.24
C VAL A 94 -11.18 -16.26 -9.13
N PHE A 95 -11.37 -15.90 -7.86
CA PHE A 95 -11.04 -16.83 -6.78
C PHE A 95 -12.13 -17.89 -6.69
N GLY A 96 -11.77 -19.15 -6.93
CA GLY A 96 -12.62 -20.31 -6.74
C GLY A 96 -12.94 -20.57 -5.26
N ASP A 97 -13.77 -21.57 -4.97
CA ASP A 97 -14.15 -21.89 -3.58
C ASP A 97 -13.00 -22.44 -2.74
N ASP A 98 -11.99 -23.01 -3.38
CA ASP A 98 -10.71 -23.40 -2.77
C ASP A 98 -9.75 -22.21 -2.53
N GLY A 99 -10.06 -21.04 -3.09
CA GLY A 99 -9.23 -19.84 -3.05
C GLY A 99 -8.11 -19.81 -4.10
N ASP A 100 -8.04 -20.80 -4.99
CA ASP A 100 -7.17 -20.74 -6.17
C ASP A 100 -7.87 -20.00 -7.32
N ILE A 101 -7.17 -19.79 -8.43
CA ILE A 101 -7.74 -19.11 -9.59
C ILE A 101 -8.61 -20.08 -10.39
N ASP A 102 -9.85 -19.71 -10.62
CA ASP A 102 -10.68 -20.27 -11.70
C ASP A 102 -10.26 -19.59 -13.01
N GLU A 103 -9.50 -20.31 -13.84
CA GLU A 103 -8.95 -19.79 -15.10
C GLU A 103 -10.07 -19.48 -16.11
N ALA A 104 -11.18 -20.22 -16.12
CA ALA A 104 -12.31 -19.90 -17.00
C ALA A 104 -13.00 -18.60 -16.57
N ALA A 105 -13.16 -18.38 -15.26
CA ALA A 105 -13.66 -17.13 -14.73
C ALA A 105 -12.70 -15.95 -15.00
N PHE A 106 -11.38 -16.20 -14.97
CA PHE A 106 -10.37 -15.21 -15.32
C PHE A 106 -10.42 -14.85 -16.82
N ASP A 107 -10.50 -15.84 -17.71
CA ASP A 107 -10.61 -15.60 -19.15
C ASP A 107 -11.88 -14.82 -19.49
N ALA A 108 -13.01 -15.15 -18.86
CA ALA A 108 -14.25 -14.39 -19.01
C ALA A 108 -14.10 -12.94 -18.51
N LEU A 109 -13.35 -12.72 -17.41
CA LEU A 109 -13.04 -11.38 -16.92
C LEU A 109 -12.17 -10.60 -17.92
N VAL A 110 -11.14 -11.24 -18.48
CA VAL A 110 -10.25 -10.63 -19.49
C VAL A 110 -11.01 -10.28 -20.76
N ALA A 111 -11.87 -11.17 -21.24
CA ALA A 111 -12.71 -10.93 -22.41
C ALA A 111 -13.61 -9.70 -22.20
N ALA A 112 -14.16 -9.53 -20.99
CA ALA A 112 -14.96 -8.37 -20.63
C ALA A 112 -14.13 -7.07 -20.46
N ALA A 113 -12.84 -7.18 -20.13
CA ALA A 113 -11.95 -6.03 -19.96
C ALA A 113 -11.60 -5.34 -21.28
N GLY A 114 -11.47 -6.12 -22.36
CA GLY A 114 -10.77 -5.68 -23.57
C GLY A 114 -9.34 -5.25 -23.22
N GLU A 115 -9.02 -3.97 -23.43
CA GLU A 115 -7.69 -3.40 -23.15
C GLU A 115 -7.44 -3.11 -21.66
N GLY A 116 -8.49 -3.04 -20.84
CA GLY A 116 -8.39 -2.80 -19.40
C GLY A 116 -9.71 -2.39 -18.74
N PHE A 117 -9.74 -2.47 -17.42
CA PHE A 117 -10.89 -2.07 -16.61
C PHE A 117 -10.66 -0.76 -15.90
N THR A 118 -11.59 0.19 -16.04
CA THR A 118 -11.74 1.30 -15.08
C THR A 118 -12.34 0.79 -13.77
N ALA A 119 -12.28 1.60 -12.71
CA ALA A 119 -12.96 1.29 -11.46
C ALA A 119 -14.48 1.17 -11.62
N LYS A 120 -15.09 2.01 -12.48
CA LYS A 120 -16.52 2.03 -12.72
C LYS A 120 -16.97 0.78 -13.49
N GLU A 121 -16.25 0.40 -14.55
CA GLU A 121 -16.54 -0.81 -15.33
C GLU A 121 -16.44 -2.08 -14.48
N MET A 122 -15.37 -2.22 -13.69
CA MET A 122 -15.19 -3.37 -12.80
C MET A 122 -16.31 -3.44 -11.75
N ASN A 123 -16.68 -2.30 -11.16
CA ASN A 123 -17.80 -2.23 -10.22
C ASN A 123 -19.15 -2.57 -10.86
N ALA A 124 -19.39 -2.13 -12.10
CA ALA A 124 -20.59 -2.48 -12.84
C ALA A 124 -20.65 -3.99 -13.12
N LEU A 125 -19.52 -4.60 -13.50
CA LEU A 125 -19.41 -6.04 -13.72
C LEU A 125 -19.70 -6.83 -12.43
N ILE A 126 -19.10 -6.46 -11.31
CA ILE A 126 -19.33 -7.13 -10.01
C ILE A 126 -20.80 -7.00 -9.59
N ARG A 127 -21.40 -5.81 -9.75
CA ARG A 127 -22.82 -5.59 -9.44
C ARG A 127 -23.74 -6.41 -10.34
N GLY A 128 -23.44 -6.48 -11.64
CA GLY A 128 -24.22 -7.24 -12.62
C GLY A 128 -24.22 -8.75 -12.38
N ARG A 129 -23.15 -9.29 -11.76
CA ARG A 129 -23.08 -10.71 -11.38
C ARG A 129 -23.94 -11.09 -10.18
N GLY A 130 -24.38 -10.12 -9.37
CA GLY A 130 -25.24 -10.37 -8.22
C GLY A 130 -24.57 -11.13 -7.08
N ASN A 131 -25.38 -11.55 -6.10
CA ASN A 131 -24.91 -12.26 -4.90
C ASN A 131 -24.70 -13.75 -5.21
N ARG A 132 -23.46 -14.26 -5.05
CA ARG A 132 -23.13 -15.68 -5.27
C ARG A 132 -23.08 -16.56 -4.01
N ARG A 133 -23.35 -16.02 -2.82
CA ARG A 133 -23.41 -16.79 -1.55
C ARG A 133 -24.72 -16.54 -0.80
N THR A 134 -25.12 -17.48 0.06
CA THR A 134 -26.34 -17.38 0.88
C THR A 134 -26.41 -16.03 1.61
N GLU A 135 -27.58 -15.39 1.64
CA GLU A 135 -27.73 -14.03 2.19
C GLU A 135 -27.19 -13.92 3.62
N MET A 136 -26.07 -13.21 3.76
CA MET A 136 -25.71 -12.59 5.03
C MET A 136 -26.61 -11.36 5.15
N GLY A 137 -27.38 -11.26 6.24
CA GLY A 137 -28.51 -10.33 6.39
C GLY A 137 -28.25 -8.89 5.92
N LYS A 138 -29.31 -8.13 5.62
CA LYS A 138 -29.27 -6.84 4.89
C LYS A 138 -28.09 -5.90 5.21
N LEU A 139 -27.74 -5.74 6.49
CA LEU A 139 -26.61 -4.91 6.94
C LEU A 139 -25.24 -5.46 6.46
N ALA A 140 -25.01 -6.76 6.62
CA ALA A 140 -23.78 -7.42 6.17
C ALA A 140 -23.68 -7.41 4.64
N GLY A 141 -24.80 -7.59 3.94
CA GLY A 141 -24.84 -7.48 2.47
C GLY A 141 -24.52 -6.06 1.97
N ALA A 142 -25.04 -5.02 2.62
CA ALA A 142 -24.74 -3.63 2.28
C ALA A 142 -23.27 -3.28 2.52
N LEU A 143 -22.75 -3.71 3.67
CA LEU A 143 -21.36 -3.52 4.04
C LEU A 143 -20.40 -4.23 3.07
N GLY A 144 -20.73 -5.47 2.66
CA GLY A 144 -19.97 -6.22 1.65
C GLY A 144 -19.89 -5.49 0.30
N ARG A 145 -21.01 -4.96 -0.22
CA ARG A 145 -21.01 -4.17 -1.47
C ARG A 145 -20.12 -2.94 -1.39
N TRP A 146 -20.16 -2.25 -0.26
CA TRP A 146 -19.31 -1.08 -0.03
C TRP A 146 -17.83 -1.47 -0.01
N PHE A 147 -17.47 -2.60 0.60
CA PHE A 147 -16.10 -3.14 0.57
C PHE A 147 -15.64 -3.45 -0.84
N SER A 148 -16.40 -4.24 -1.60
CA SER A 148 -16.03 -4.59 -2.97
C SER A 148 -15.78 -3.35 -3.82
N ALA A 149 -16.64 -2.34 -3.68
CA ALA A 149 -16.49 -1.10 -4.43
C ALA A 149 -15.20 -0.35 -4.08
N ARG A 150 -14.87 -0.28 -2.78
CA ARG A 150 -13.67 0.39 -2.31
C ARG A 150 -12.40 -0.39 -2.62
N GLU A 151 -12.46 -1.73 -2.58
CA GLU A 151 -11.36 -2.62 -2.99
C GLU A 151 -11.00 -2.38 -4.46
N VAL A 152 -12.00 -2.26 -5.34
CA VAL A 152 -11.80 -1.95 -6.76
C VAL A 152 -11.20 -0.56 -6.95
N GLU A 153 -11.74 0.46 -6.30
CA GLU A 153 -11.20 1.82 -6.36
C GLU A 153 -9.73 1.87 -5.90
N LEU A 154 -9.43 1.21 -4.78
CA LEU A 154 -8.09 1.14 -4.23
C LEU A 154 -7.13 0.39 -5.17
N LEU A 155 -7.57 -0.72 -5.76
CA LEU A 155 -6.79 -1.46 -6.76
C LEU A 155 -6.45 -0.58 -7.96
N VAL A 156 -7.43 0.12 -8.54
CA VAL A 156 -7.20 1.00 -9.69
C VAL A 156 -6.31 2.17 -9.30
N CYS A 157 -6.55 2.79 -8.15
CA CYS A 157 -5.72 3.90 -7.64
C CYS A 157 -4.25 3.50 -7.47
N LEU A 158 -3.99 2.30 -6.94
CA LEU A 158 -2.63 1.82 -6.66
C LEU A 158 -1.93 1.19 -7.86
N ALA A 159 -2.70 0.56 -8.76
CA ALA A 159 -2.16 -0.36 -9.75
C ALA A 159 -2.47 -0.01 -11.21
N ALA A 160 -3.20 1.09 -11.48
CA ALA A 160 -3.47 1.51 -12.84
C ALA A 160 -2.17 1.59 -13.66
N ASP A 161 -2.18 0.89 -14.80
CA ASP A 161 -1.07 0.77 -15.72
C ASP A 161 -1.46 1.14 -17.16
N ALA A 162 -2.72 1.55 -17.35
CA ALA A 162 -3.26 2.06 -18.59
C ALA A 162 -4.22 3.23 -18.33
N ARG A 163 -4.66 3.87 -19.40
CA ARG A 163 -5.80 4.79 -19.40
C ARG A 163 -6.82 4.32 -20.42
N LYS A 164 -8.10 4.59 -20.14
CA LYS A 164 -9.22 4.23 -20.99
C LYS A 164 -10.22 5.38 -21.01
N THR A 165 -10.79 5.67 -22.17
CA THR A 165 -11.84 6.69 -22.29
C THR A 165 -13.16 6.11 -21.77
N GLU A 166 -13.71 6.76 -20.76
CA GLU A 166 -14.97 6.43 -20.12
C GLU A 166 -15.83 7.70 -20.01
N ASP A 167 -17.07 7.67 -20.50
CA ASP A 167 -17.99 8.82 -20.56
C ASP A 167 -17.35 10.09 -21.16
N GLY A 168 -16.49 9.93 -22.18
CA GLY A 168 -15.78 11.03 -22.83
C GLY A 168 -14.61 11.62 -22.04
N ARG A 169 -14.17 10.98 -20.95
CA ARG A 169 -13.02 11.39 -20.15
C ARG A 169 -12.00 10.26 -20.04
N GLU A 170 -10.72 10.60 -20.00
CA GLU A 170 -9.70 9.60 -19.68
C GLU A 170 -9.76 9.21 -18.20
N ALA A 171 -9.94 7.92 -17.94
CA ALA A 171 -9.91 7.33 -16.62
C ALA A 171 -8.71 6.38 -16.47
N PRO A 172 -8.13 6.25 -15.26
CA PRO A 172 -7.14 5.22 -14.98
C PRO A 172 -7.76 3.83 -15.11
N ALA A 173 -7.01 2.91 -15.72
CA ALA A 173 -7.45 1.55 -15.96
C ALA A 173 -6.36 0.53 -15.59
N VAL A 174 -6.80 -0.67 -15.25
CA VAL A 174 -5.93 -1.82 -14.93
C VAL A 174 -6.05 -2.84 -16.06
N THR A 175 -4.91 -3.18 -16.67
CA THR A 175 -4.85 -4.14 -17.78
C THR A 175 -5.06 -5.58 -17.29
N PRO A 176 -5.46 -6.51 -18.19
CA PRO A 176 -5.48 -7.95 -17.91
C PRO A 176 -4.18 -8.48 -17.30
N ARG A 177 -3.03 -7.96 -17.76
CA ARG A 177 -1.71 -8.33 -17.23
C ARG A 177 -1.55 -7.97 -15.75
N THR A 178 -2.01 -6.79 -15.34
CA THR A 178 -1.92 -6.35 -13.95
C THR A 178 -2.96 -7.07 -13.09
N LEU A 179 -4.16 -7.32 -13.60
CA LEU A 179 -5.16 -8.16 -12.94
C LEU A 179 -4.66 -9.59 -12.71
N ARG A 180 -4.00 -10.21 -13.69
CA ARG A 180 -3.37 -11.53 -13.53
C ARG A 180 -2.43 -11.55 -12.33
N ARG A 181 -1.55 -10.55 -12.23
CA ARG A 181 -0.60 -10.42 -11.10
C ARG A 181 -1.30 -10.19 -9.77
N PHE A 182 -2.43 -9.49 -9.76
CA PHE A 182 -3.25 -9.30 -8.56
C PHE A 182 -3.76 -10.63 -8.04
N TYR A 183 -4.42 -11.41 -8.90
CA TYR A 183 -4.97 -12.73 -8.53
C TYR A 183 -3.89 -13.75 -8.19
N GLU A 184 -2.73 -13.70 -8.84
CA GLU A 184 -1.60 -14.58 -8.50
C GLU A 184 -0.95 -14.28 -7.14
N GLY A 185 -1.31 -13.15 -6.50
CA GLY A 185 -0.71 -12.67 -5.26
C GLY A 185 0.65 -11.98 -5.45
N LYS A 186 1.00 -11.60 -6.69
CA LYS A 186 2.31 -11.00 -7.03
C LYS A 186 2.29 -9.47 -7.07
N LEU A 187 1.11 -8.87 -7.26
CA LEU A 187 1.00 -7.43 -7.50
C LEU A 187 1.39 -6.58 -6.28
N LEU A 188 0.89 -6.89 -5.09
CA LEU A 188 1.13 -6.07 -3.89
C LEU A 188 2.62 -5.97 -3.56
N SER A 189 3.34 -7.09 -3.60
CA SER A 189 4.80 -7.14 -3.44
C SER A 189 5.53 -6.31 -4.49
N ALA A 190 5.08 -6.37 -5.75
CA ALA A 190 5.65 -5.58 -6.83
C ALA A 190 5.40 -4.07 -6.63
N LEU A 191 4.21 -3.66 -6.20
CA LEU A 191 3.87 -2.27 -5.90
C LEU A 191 4.67 -1.75 -4.71
N ALA A 192 4.74 -2.50 -3.61
CA ALA A 192 5.54 -2.13 -2.45
C ALA A 192 7.03 -1.94 -2.80
N ARG A 193 7.58 -2.81 -3.66
CA ARG A 193 8.94 -2.64 -4.18
C ARG A 193 9.07 -1.37 -5.03
N ARG A 194 8.11 -1.08 -5.91
CA ARG A 194 8.10 0.17 -6.70
C ARG A 194 8.08 1.41 -5.81
N GLN A 195 7.25 1.43 -4.76
CA GLN A 195 7.17 2.55 -3.83
C GLN A 195 8.48 2.75 -3.07
N ARG A 196 9.11 1.67 -2.59
CA ARG A 196 10.44 1.73 -1.96
C ARG A 196 11.50 2.30 -2.90
N ILE A 197 11.54 1.85 -4.15
CA ILE A 197 12.48 2.37 -5.16
C ILE A 197 12.19 3.85 -5.45
N ARG A 198 10.93 4.24 -5.58
CA ARG A 198 10.52 5.64 -5.78
C ARG A 198 10.97 6.52 -4.60
N ALA A 199 10.70 6.09 -3.37
CA ALA A 199 11.12 6.79 -2.16
C ALA A 199 12.65 6.92 -2.08
N ALA A 200 13.40 5.85 -2.36
CA ALA A 200 14.86 5.88 -2.39
C ALA A 200 15.42 6.82 -3.48
N ARG A 201 14.77 6.85 -4.66
CA ARG A 201 15.14 7.80 -5.73
C ARG A 201 14.88 9.23 -5.34
N ILE A 202 13.74 9.52 -4.70
CA ILE A 202 13.42 10.85 -4.18
C ILE A 202 14.47 11.24 -3.13
N ALA A 203 14.74 10.37 -2.15
CA ALA A 203 15.73 10.61 -1.11
C ALA A 203 17.14 10.86 -1.67
N ARG A 204 17.53 10.17 -2.75
CA ARG A 204 18.82 10.39 -3.44
C ARG A 204 18.84 11.66 -4.31
N ALA A 205 17.69 12.06 -4.87
CA ALA A 205 17.57 13.26 -5.69
C ALA A 205 17.55 14.54 -4.85
N VAL A 206 17.17 14.45 -3.57
CA VAL A 206 17.39 15.52 -2.59
C VAL A 206 18.90 15.61 -2.34
N PRO A 207 19.55 16.75 -2.64
CA PRO A 207 20.98 16.89 -2.40
C PRO A 207 21.26 16.69 -0.91
N THR A 208 22.28 15.90 -0.62
CA THR A 208 22.80 15.80 0.74
C THR A 208 23.18 17.18 1.25
N PRO A 209 23.08 17.44 2.56
CA PRO A 209 23.48 18.69 3.17
C PRO A 209 24.78 19.33 2.66
N ALA A 210 25.80 18.53 2.40
CA ALA A 210 27.10 19.01 1.91
C ALA A 210 27.09 19.48 0.44
N ALA A 211 26.13 19.03 -0.38
CA ALA A 211 26.09 19.27 -1.82
C ALA A 211 25.03 20.30 -2.25
N SER A 212 24.17 20.73 -1.32
CA SER A 212 23.05 21.63 -1.61
C SER A 212 23.46 23.11 -1.75
N GLY A 213 24.63 23.47 -1.20
CA GLY A 213 25.04 24.88 -1.03
C GLY A 213 24.28 25.61 0.09
N PHE A 214 23.48 24.88 0.87
CA PHE A 214 22.82 25.36 2.07
C PHE A 214 23.51 24.72 3.28
N LEU A 215 23.62 25.45 4.39
CA LEU A 215 24.11 24.89 5.64
C LEU A 215 22.97 24.11 6.29
N HIS A 216 23.26 22.91 6.77
CA HIS A 216 22.26 22.13 7.48
C HIS A 216 22.65 21.98 8.94
N ARG A 217 21.72 22.25 9.84
CA ARG A 217 21.91 22.05 11.28
C ARG A 217 20.69 21.40 11.90
N MET A 218 20.91 20.71 13.02
CA MET A 218 19.82 20.31 13.89
C MET A 218 19.74 21.30 15.04
N VAL A 219 18.56 21.87 15.28
CA VAL A 219 18.28 22.76 16.41
C VAL A 219 17.42 22.01 17.40
N ASP A 220 17.92 21.89 18.63
CA ASP A 220 17.17 21.30 19.74
C ASP A 220 16.35 22.40 20.43
N VAL A 221 15.05 22.18 20.61
CA VAL A 221 14.15 23.09 21.34
C VAL A 221 13.55 22.43 22.58
N GLY A 222 14.21 21.40 23.11
CA GLY A 222 13.79 20.67 24.29
C GLY A 222 13.05 19.38 23.95
N GLU A 223 11.79 19.47 23.55
CA GLU A 223 10.95 18.29 23.29
C GLU A 223 11.10 17.73 21.88
N VAL A 224 11.55 18.55 20.94
CA VAL A 224 11.71 18.18 19.53
C VAL A 224 13.01 18.73 18.97
N ARG A 225 13.56 18.03 17.97
CA ARG A 225 14.75 18.44 17.24
C ARG A 225 14.38 18.80 15.81
N PHE A 226 14.67 20.03 15.42
CA PHE A 226 14.39 20.56 14.10
C PHE A 226 15.59 20.40 13.18
N HIS A 227 15.39 19.80 12.01
CA HIS A 227 16.32 19.99 10.90
C HIS A 227 16.21 21.43 10.40
N VAL A 228 17.27 21.99 9.84
CA VAL A 228 17.31 23.36 9.37
C VAL A 228 18.16 23.44 8.12
N ALA A 229 17.63 23.95 7.01
CA ALA A 229 18.39 24.35 5.84
C ALA A 229 18.58 25.87 5.82
N GLU A 230 19.79 26.34 5.99
CA GLU A 230 20.17 27.74 6.14
C GLU A 230 20.88 28.24 4.87
N ALA A 231 20.36 29.32 4.28
CA ALA A 231 21.03 30.05 3.20
C ALA A 231 21.77 31.25 3.79
N ARG A 232 23.07 31.42 3.56
CA ARG A 232 23.79 32.60 4.06
C ARG A 232 24.05 33.61 2.96
N PRO A 233 24.17 34.91 3.31
CA PRO A 233 24.67 35.92 2.38
C PRO A 233 26.00 35.48 1.75
N ALA A 234 26.23 35.90 0.50
CA ALA A 234 27.46 35.61 -0.21
C ALA A 234 28.69 36.06 0.62
N GLY A 235 29.67 35.17 0.78
CA GLY A 235 30.86 35.41 1.60
C GLY A 235 30.74 35.01 3.08
N CYS A 236 29.54 34.64 3.56
CA CYS A 236 29.33 34.16 4.94
C CYS A 236 29.23 32.62 5.05
N ASN A 237 29.41 31.90 3.95
CA ASN A 237 29.40 30.44 3.91
C ASN A 237 30.62 29.89 4.68
N GLY A 238 30.40 29.45 5.92
CA GLY A 238 31.44 28.85 6.79
C GLY A 238 31.92 29.72 7.96
N SER A 239 31.54 31.00 8.04
CA SER A 239 31.79 31.84 9.23
C SER A 239 30.79 31.49 10.33
N PRO A 240 31.13 31.29 11.61
CA PRO A 240 30.13 31.03 12.66
C PRO A 240 29.15 32.21 12.85
N ASP A 241 29.58 33.42 12.56
CA ASP A 241 28.82 34.65 12.80
C ASP A 241 28.21 35.22 11.52
N VAL A 242 26.91 35.52 11.58
CA VAL A 242 26.19 36.32 10.59
C VAL A 242 26.18 37.77 11.10
N PRO A 243 26.53 38.77 10.28
CA PRO A 243 26.51 40.17 10.70
C PRO A 243 25.14 40.58 11.25
N GLN A 244 25.13 41.33 12.36
CA GLN A 244 23.89 41.71 13.08
C GLN A 244 22.92 42.57 12.25
N ASN A 245 23.40 43.18 11.17
CA ASN A 245 22.60 43.98 10.24
C ASN A 245 21.90 43.14 9.16
N VAL A 246 22.02 41.82 9.17
CA VAL A 246 21.31 40.92 8.24
C VAL A 246 19.96 40.52 8.85
N PRO A 247 18.82 40.81 8.20
CA PRO A 247 17.51 40.42 8.70
C PRO A 247 17.33 38.90 8.62
N LEU A 248 16.88 38.28 9.72
CA LEU A 248 16.52 36.86 9.78
C LEU A 248 15.12 36.64 9.19
N VAL A 249 15.00 35.69 8.26
CA VAL A 249 13.71 35.34 7.64
C VAL A 249 13.40 33.86 7.84
N VAL A 250 12.40 33.53 8.66
CA VAL A 250 11.99 32.13 8.88
C VAL A 250 10.90 31.73 7.88
N LEU A 251 11.12 30.65 7.13
CA LEU A 251 10.14 30.06 6.21
C LEU A 251 9.74 28.68 6.75
N LEU A 252 8.44 28.50 7.03
CA LEU A 252 7.91 27.26 7.61
C LEU A 252 7.04 26.54 6.58
N HIS A 253 7.32 25.25 6.32
CA HIS A 253 6.52 24.46 5.37
C HIS A 253 5.52 23.57 6.10
N GLY A 254 4.40 23.31 5.43
CA GLY A 254 3.49 22.23 5.78
C GLY A 254 3.84 20.93 5.04
N PHE A 255 3.02 19.91 5.26
CA PHE A 255 3.03 18.71 4.44
C PHE A 255 2.14 18.93 3.18
N PRO A 256 2.54 18.50 1.97
CA PRO A 256 3.67 17.63 1.63
C PRO A 256 4.91 18.38 1.07
N GLU A 257 5.16 19.61 1.49
CA GLU A 257 6.31 20.40 1.03
C GLU A 257 7.55 20.17 1.91
N PHE A 258 8.72 20.55 1.39
CA PHE A 258 9.98 20.62 2.15
C PHE A 258 10.88 21.73 1.59
N TRP A 259 11.90 22.10 2.35
CA TRP A 259 12.76 23.28 2.12
C TRP A 259 13.30 23.44 0.68
N TRP A 260 13.56 22.34 -0.04
CA TRP A 260 14.09 22.38 -1.41
C TRP A 260 13.14 23.02 -2.43
N SER A 261 11.83 23.01 -2.15
CA SER A 261 10.82 23.72 -2.94
C SER A 261 11.11 25.22 -3.03
N TRP A 262 11.86 25.77 -2.06
CA TRP A 262 12.19 27.18 -1.99
C TRP A 262 13.63 27.51 -2.34
N ARG A 263 14.44 26.56 -2.82
CA ARG A 263 15.90 26.75 -3.05
C ARG A 263 16.26 28.02 -3.85
N HIS A 264 15.34 28.53 -4.68
CA HIS A 264 15.54 29.78 -5.42
C HIS A 264 15.24 31.01 -4.54
N GLN A 265 14.15 30.96 -3.77
CA GLN A 265 13.78 31.98 -2.78
C GLN A 265 14.80 32.07 -1.64
N LEU A 266 15.28 30.93 -1.14
CA LEU A 266 16.31 30.86 -0.10
C LEU A 266 17.64 31.47 -0.57
N ARG A 267 17.97 31.42 -1.87
CA ARG A 267 19.17 32.11 -2.39
C ARG A 267 18.99 33.64 -2.46
N CYS A 268 17.77 34.13 -2.38
CA CYS A 268 17.45 35.56 -2.41
C CYS A 268 17.23 36.16 -1.01
N ALA A 269 16.93 35.35 0.00
CA ALA A 269 16.66 35.79 1.38
C ALA A 269 17.55 35.02 2.37
N GLY A 270 18.23 35.70 3.29
CA GLY A 270 19.19 35.06 4.22
C GLY A 270 18.54 34.34 5.41
N VAL A 271 18.98 33.10 5.62
CA VAL A 271 18.94 32.18 6.79
C VAL A 271 17.56 31.67 7.24
N HIS A 272 17.38 30.34 7.29
CA HIS A 272 16.09 29.66 7.57
C HIS A 272 16.20 28.50 8.58
N LEU A 273 15.06 27.97 9.06
CA LEU A 273 14.86 26.80 9.96
C LEU A 273 13.83 25.84 9.32
N ASP A 274 14.00 24.51 9.36
CA ASP A 274 13.06 23.51 8.79
C ASP A 274 12.33 22.69 9.88
N PHE A 275 11.37 21.87 9.45
CA PHE A 275 10.64 20.92 10.28
C PHE A 275 10.80 19.48 9.74
N LEU A 276 11.42 18.59 10.52
CA LEU A 276 11.37 17.14 10.31
C LEU A 276 11.06 16.48 11.65
N TRP A 277 9.83 15.99 11.81
CA TRP A 277 9.44 15.16 12.94
C TRP A 277 10.15 13.80 12.85
N SER A 278 11.10 13.57 13.74
CA SER A 278 11.71 12.27 14.02
C SER A 278 11.29 11.84 15.43
N GLY A 279 10.18 11.12 15.54
CA GLY A 279 9.73 10.57 16.81
C GLY A 279 10.62 9.43 17.28
N SER A 280 11.38 9.68 18.35
CA SER A 280 11.86 8.67 19.30
C SER A 280 12.37 9.38 20.54
N GLY A 281 11.54 9.44 21.57
CA GLY A 281 11.96 9.80 22.93
C GLY A 281 12.45 8.55 23.67
N PRO A 282 13.47 8.66 24.54
CA PRO A 282 13.78 7.65 25.53
C PRO A 282 13.01 7.91 26.83
N GLY A 283 12.34 6.88 27.32
CA GLY A 283 11.80 6.74 28.67
C GLY A 283 11.71 5.26 28.98
#